data_AF-A0A1W1C0F4-F1
#
_entry.id   AF-A0A1W1C0F4-F1
#
_cell.length_a   1.000
_cell.length_b   1.000
_cell.length_c   1.000
_cell.angle_alpha   90.00
_cell.angle_beta   90.00
_cell.angle_gamma   90.00
#
_symmetry.space_group_name_H-M   'P 1'
#
loop_
_entity.id
_entity.type
_entity.pdbx_description
1 polymer ?
#
loop_
_entity_poly.entity_id
_entity_poly.type
_entity_poly.pdbx_seq_one_letter_code
_entity_poly.pdbx_strand_id
1 'polypeptide(L)'
;MYASRILLIKHISISVIVHLFSVLTMYGLSLALGLDLSFQTLLIAVPPVFLLTIIPISLAGWGVREGAMVGVFMLIGADQTKVLAMSILYGLLLILSAAPGTYFWIKSKKAT
;
A
#
# COMPACT_ATOMS: atom_id res chain seq x y z
N MET A 1 -0.84 -2.85 25.41
CA MET A 1 -0.85 -1.57 26.15
C MET A 1 0.60 -1.06 26.21
N TYR A 2 0.92 0.12 25.67
CA TYR A 2 2.32 0.60 25.60
C TYR A 2 2.87 0.94 26.98
N ALA A 3 4.09 0.49 27.29
CA ALA A 3 4.73 0.73 28.59
C ALA A 3 5.25 2.17 28.77
N SER A 4 5.45 2.94 27.70
CA SER A 4 5.93 4.32 27.77
C SER A 4 5.44 5.18 26.60
N ARG A 5 5.35 6.50 26.81
CA ARG A 5 4.98 7.48 25.77
C ARG A 5 5.97 7.47 24.60
N ILE A 6 7.25 7.22 24.87
CA ILE A 6 8.30 7.15 23.85
C ILE A 6 8.06 5.98 22.89
N LEU A 7 7.64 4.81 23.41
CA LEU A 7 7.31 3.66 22.57
C LEU A 7 6.07 3.92 21.71
N LEU A 8 5.06 4.59 22.25
CA LEU A 8 3.88 4.99 21.50
C LEU A 8 4.25 5.94 20.35
N ILE A 9 5.02 6.99 20.63
CA ILE A 9 5.46 7.96 19.61
C ILE A 9 6.27 7.25 18.53
N LYS A 10 7.24 6.40 18.91
CA LYS A 10 8.04 5.63 17.95
C LYS A 10 7.17 4.76 17.04
N HIS A 11 6.19 4.06 17.60
CA HIS A 11 5.29 3.21 16.82
C HIS A 11 4.50 4.04 15.81
N ILE A 12 3.88 5.13 16.26
CA ILE A 12 3.11 6.03 15.39
C ILE A 12 4.00 6.62 14.29
N SER A 13 5.21 7.08 14.63
CA SER A 13 6.16 7.62 13.65
C SER A 13 6.54 6.59 12.60
N ILE A 14 6.84 5.35 13.00
CA ILE A 14 7.16 4.27 12.05
C ILE A 14 5.93 3.95 11.18
N SER A 15 4.74 3.86 11.74
CA SER A 15 3.51 3.65 10.97
C SER A 15 3.28 4.75 9.94
N VAL A 16 3.46 6.02 10.31
CA VAL A 16 3.33 7.15 9.39
C VAL A 16 4.35 7.04 8.26
N ILE A 17 5.62 6.74 8.57
CA ILE A 17 6.68 6.56 7.57
C ILE A 17 6.34 5.43 6.59
N VAL A 18 5.84 4.30 7.09
CA VAL A 18 5.42 3.17 6.25
C VAL A 18 4.30 3.59 5.29
N HIS A 19 3.26 4.28 5.78
CA HIS A 19 2.17 4.75 4.93
C HIS A 19 2.65 5.81 3.92
N LEU A 20 3.59 6.68 4.29
CA LEU A 20 4.18 7.64 3.35
C LEU A 20 4.94 6.94 2.22
N PHE A 21 5.69 5.88 2.50
CA PHE A 21 6.34 5.09 1.45
C PHE A 21 5.33 4.37 0.54
N SER A 22 4.22 3.90 1.10
CA SER A 22 3.13 3.35 0.30
C SER A 22 2.52 4.39 -0.65
N VAL A 23 2.25 5.61 -0.16
CA VAL A 23 1.75 6.72 -0.99
C VAL A 23 2.78 7.11 -2.05
N LEU A 24 4.06 7.17 -1.69
CA LEU A 24 5.13 7.50 -2.64
C LEU A 24 5.24 6.45 -3.76
N THR A 25 5.09 5.17 -3.42
CA THR A 25 5.04 4.08 -4.41
C THR A 25 3.84 4.26 -5.36
N MET A 26 2.65 4.54 -4.81
CA MET A 26 1.46 4.81 -5.63
C MET A 26 1.64 6.04 -6.53
N TYR A 27 2.32 7.09 -6.04
CA TYR A 27 2.64 8.27 -6.84
C TYR A 27 3.60 7.96 -7.98
N GLY A 28 4.66 7.18 -7.72
CA GLY A 28 5.55 6.71 -8.78
C GLY A 28 4.80 5.89 -9.84
N LEU A 29 3.88 5.02 -9.43
CA LEU A 29 3.03 4.26 -10.35
C LEU A 29 2.05 5.14 -11.12
N SER A 30 1.45 6.15 -10.50
CA SER A 30 0.54 7.07 -11.19
C SER A 30 1.26 7.86 -12.27
N LEU A 31 2.51 8.27 -12.01
CA LEU A 31 3.37 8.90 -13.02
C LEU A 31 3.71 7.92 -14.15
N ALA A 32 4.11 6.69 -13.83
CA ALA A 32 4.46 5.68 -14.82
C ALA A 32 3.28 5.29 -15.74
N LEU A 33 2.04 5.37 -15.23
CA LEU A 33 0.82 5.06 -15.97
C LEU A 33 0.19 6.29 -16.66
N GLY A 34 0.76 7.49 -16.48
CA GLY A 34 0.23 8.74 -17.02
C GLY A 34 -1.18 9.03 -16.51
N LEU A 35 -1.40 8.91 -15.19
CA LEU A 35 -2.65 9.23 -14.50
C LEU A 35 -2.71 10.70 -14.04
N ASP A 36 -1.58 11.43 -14.05
CA ASP A 36 -1.44 12.83 -13.66
C ASP A 36 -2.06 13.21 -12.29
N LEU A 37 -2.17 12.23 -11.39
CA LEU A 37 -2.69 12.44 -10.04
C LEU A 37 -1.70 13.24 -9.20
N SER A 38 -2.20 14.28 -8.53
CA SER A 38 -1.38 15.05 -7.60
C SER A 38 -0.97 14.19 -6.39
N PHE A 39 0.22 14.44 -5.84
CA PHE A 39 0.66 13.77 -4.62
C PHE A 39 -0.32 13.99 -3.45
N GLN A 40 -0.92 15.18 -3.35
CA GLN A 40 -1.92 15.51 -2.33
C GLN A 40 -3.18 14.65 -2.45
N THR A 41 -3.66 14.44 -3.68
CA THR A 41 -4.81 13.55 -3.96
C THR A 41 -4.53 12.14 -3.44
N LEU A 42 -3.36 11.59 -3.76
CA LEU A 42 -2.97 10.25 -3.32
C LEU A 42 -2.77 10.18 -1.80
N LEU A 43 -2.18 11.21 -1.20
CA LEU A 43 -1.96 11.28 0.25
C LEU A 43 -3.28 11.25 1.04
N ILE A 44 -4.36 11.82 0.48
CA ILE A 44 -5.70 11.80 1.09
C ILE A 44 -6.43 10.50 0.77
N ALA A 45 -6.36 10.02 -0.47
CA ALA A 45 -7.16 8.90 -0.95
C ALA A 45 -6.61 7.52 -0.60
N VAL A 46 -5.29 7.33 -0.58
CA VAL A 46 -4.66 6.01 -0.38
C VAL A 46 -4.81 5.48 1.06
N PRO A 47 -4.63 6.27 2.13
CA PRO A 47 -4.82 5.76 3.49
C PRO A 47 -6.20 5.14 3.75
N PRO A 48 -7.35 5.76 3.42
CA PRO A 48 -8.66 5.14 3.61
C PRO A 48 -8.85 3.90 2.74
N VAL A 49 -8.35 3.89 1.49
CA VAL A 49 -8.34 2.69 0.64
C VAL A 49 -7.63 1.53 1.37
N PHE A 50 -6.48 1.79 1.97
CA PHE A 50 -5.70 0.75 2.65
C PHE A 50 -6.37 0.28 3.94
N LEU A 51 -7.02 1.17 4.69
CA LEU A 51 -7.83 0.78 5.84
C LEU A 51 -8.94 -0.20 5.45
N LEU A 52 -9.57 -0.02 4.29
CA LEU A 52 -10.58 -0.96 3.79
C LEU A 52 -10.01 -2.35 3.52
N THR A 53 -8.73 -2.47 3.15
CA THR A 53 -8.09 -3.78 2.90
C THR A 53 -7.92 -4.63 4.16
N ILE A 54 -8.05 -4.04 5.34
CA ILE A 54 -8.00 -4.73 6.63
C ILE A 54 -9.26 -5.58 6.85
N ILE A 55 -10.36 -5.26 6.16
CA ILE A 55 -11.61 -6.01 6.26
C ILE A 55 -11.34 -7.44 5.76
N PRO A 56 -11.60 -8.48 6.59
CA PRO A 56 -11.22 -9.87 6.30
C PRO A 56 -12.18 -10.56 5.33
N ILE A 57 -12.59 -9.85 4.28
CA ILE A 57 -13.46 -10.35 3.20
C ILE A 57 -12.65 -10.84 1.99
N SER A 58 -11.33 -10.60 1.98
CA SER A 58 -10.46 -10.97 0.87
C SER A 58 -9.08 -11.46 1.33
N LEU A 59 -8.43 -12.25 0.48
CA LEU A 59 -7.08 -12.75 0.72
C LEU A 59 -6.07 -11.63 0.52
N ALA A 60 -5.36 -11.25 1.58
CA ALA A 60 -4.33 -10.22 1.57
C ALA A 60 -4.79 -8.85 0.98
N GLY A 61 -6.09 -8.56 1.05
CA GLY A 61 -6.67 -7.32 0.52
C GLY A 61 -6.88 -7.27 -1.00
N TRP A 62 -6.59 -8.36 -1.72
CA TRP A 62 -6.82 -8.43 -3.18
C TRP A 62 -8.32 -8.45 -3.50
N GLY A 63 -8.75 -7.66 -4.48
CA GLY A 63 -10.15 -7.37 -4.79
C GLY A 63 -10.67 -6.14 -4.05
N VAL A 64 -10.47 -6.07 -2.72
CA VAL A 64 -10.93 -4.92 -1.91
C VAL A 64 -10.12 -3.67 -2.24
N ARG A 65 -8.79 -3.79 -2.35
CA ARG A 65 -7.92 -2.68 -2.75
C ARG A 65 -8.32 -2.14 -4.12
N GLU A 66 -8.51 -3.03 -5.09
CA GLU A 66 -8.88 -2.71 -6.47
C GLU A 66 -10.23 -1.99 -6.51
N GLY A 67 -11.25 -2.55 -5.86
CA GLY A 67 -12.58 -1.95 -5.80
C GLY A 67 -12.59 -0.59 -5.09
N ALA A 68 -11.86 -0.47 -3.98
CA ALA A 68 -11.75 0.79 -3.24
C ALA A 68 -10.99 1.87 -4.04
N MET A 69 -9.89 1.51 -4.71
CA MET A 69 -9.14 2.41 -5.58
C MET A 69 -10.03 2.91 -6.71
N VAL A 70 -10.62 2.00 -7.48
CA VAL A 70 -11.52 2.36 -8.57
C VAL A 70 -12.68 3.22 -8.05
N GLY A 71 -13.34 2.81 -6.97
CA GLY A 71 -14.44 3.55 -6.35
C GLY A 71 -14.08 4.98 -5.98
N VAL A 72 -12.96 5.19 -5.27
CA VAL A 72 -12.52 6.52 -4.81
C VAL A 72 -12.02 7.39 -5.96
N PHE A 73 -11.19 6.84 -6.85
CA PHE A 73 -10.56 7.63 -7.92
C PHE A 73 -11.52 7.93 -9.10
N MET A 74 -12.58 7.14 -9.28
CA MET A 74 -13.66 7.49 -10.21
C MET A 74 -14.41 8.76 -9.79
N LEU A 75 -14.53 9.04 -8.47
CA LEU A 75 -15.20 10.27 -7.99
C LEU A 75 -14.49 11.54 -8.43
N ILE A 76 -13.20 11.45 -8.78
CA ILE A 76 -12.40 12.56 -9.29
C ILE A 76 -12.12 12.44 -10.80
N GLY A 77 -12.84 11.55 -11.50
CA GLY A 77 -12.75 11.39 -12.95
C GLY A 77 -11.49 10.68 -13.46
N ALA A 78 -10.77 9.94 -12.60
CA ALA A 78 -9.59 9.20 -13.04
C ALA A 78 -9.96 8.00 -13.93
N ASP A 79 -9.08 7.66 -14.86
CA ASP A 79 -9.24 6.50 -15.74
C ASP A 79 -9.26 5.20 -14.94
N GLN A 80 -10.39 4.49 -14.96
CA GLN A 80 -10.60 3.26 -14.21
C GLN A 80 -9.59 2.16 -14.55
N THR A 81 -9.25 2.01 -15.83
CA THR A 81 -8.32 0.97 -16.30
C THR A 81 -6.92 1.22 -15.77
N LYS A 82 -6.45 2.47 -15.82
CA LYS A 82 -5.15 2.86 -15.28
C LYS A 82 -5.12 2.77 -13.75
N VAL A 83 -6.18 3.17 -13.05
CA VAL A 83 -6.27 3.04 -11.58
C VAL A 83 -6.24 1.57 -11.16
N LEU A 84 -6.95 0.71 -11.87
CA LEU A 84 -6.90 -0.73 -11.63
C LEU A 84 -5.49 -1.28 -11.86
N ALA A 85 -4.83 -0.91 -12.96
CA ALA A 85 -3.46 -1.29 -13.26
C ALA A 85 -2.49 -0.83 -12.17
N MET A 86 -2.66 0.40 -11.66
CA MET A 86 -1.90 0.94 -10.53
C MET A 86 -2.03 0.06 -9.28
N SER A 87 -3.24 -0.37 -8.93
CA SER A 87 -3.49 -1.28 -7.80
C SER A 87 -2.78 -2.63 -7.97
N ILE A 88 -2.88 -3.22 -9.16
CA ILE A 88 -2.27 -4.53 -9.46
C ILE A 88 -0.74 -4.42 -9.40
N LEU A 89 -0.16 -3.41 -10.05
CA LEU A 89 1.29 -3.18 -10.04
C LEU A 89 1.80 -2.95 -8.62
N TYR A 90 1.08 -2.19 -7.79
CA TYR A 90 1.40 -2.03 -6.38
C TYR A 90 1.44 -3.37 -5.64
N GLY A 91 0.44 -4.24 -5.86
CA GLY A 91 0.41 -5.59 -5.31
C GLY A 91 1.60 -6.45 -5.74
N LEU A 92 1.99 -6.37 -7.01
CA LEU A 92 3.17 -7.08 -7.52
C LEU A 92 4.47 -6.55 -6.93
N LEU A 93 4.62 -5.22 -6.81
CA LEU A 93 5.76 -4.61 -6.14
C LEU A 93 5.88 -5.02 -4.67
N LEU A 94 4.75 -5.16 -3.96
CA LEU A 94 4.76 -5.69 -2.60
C LEU A 94 5.32 -7.11 -2.54
N ILE A 95 4.89 -7.99 -3.45
CA ILE A 95 5.40 -9.38 -3.53
C ILE A 95 6.91 -9.37 -3.82
N LEU A 96 7.37 -8.56 -4.78
CA LEU A 96 8.79 -8.43 -5.10
C LEU A 96 9.60 -7.88 -3.92
N SER A 97 9.05 -6.89 -3.20
CA SER A 97 9.70 -6.30 -2.02
C SER A 97 9.87 -7.29 -0.87
N ALA A 98 9.08 -8.36 -0.83
CA ALA A 98 9.19 -9.42 0.17
C ALA A 98 10.35 -10.39 -0.11
N ALA A 99 10.99 -10.32 -1.28
CA ALA A 99 12.07 -11.24 -1.68
C ALA A 99 13.24 -11.36 -0.68
N PRO A 100 13.76 -10.25 -0.08
CA PRO A 100 14.81 -10.35 0.93
C PRO A 100 14.36 -11.16 2.16
N GLY A 101 13.11 -10.95 2.61
CA GLY A 101 12.52 -11.72 3.71
C GLY A 101 12.44 -13.21 3.40
N THR A 102 11.97 -13.55 2.20
CA THR A 102 11.93 -14.94 1.71
C THR A 102 13.31 -15.57 1.67
N TYR A 103 14.32 -14.84 1.19
CA TYR A 103 15.71 -15.32 1.14
C TYR A 103 16.26 -15.67 2.52
N PHE A 104 16.10 -14.79 3.50
CA PHE A 104 16.57 -15.04 4.87
C PHE A 104 15.81 -16.18 5.53
N TRP A 105 14.50 -16.30 5.29
CA TRP A 105 13.68 -17.40 5.81
C TRP A 105 14.12 -18.78 5.29
N ILE A 106 14.42 -18.89 4.00
CA ILE A 106 14.94 -20.15 3.44
C ILE A 106 16.30 -20.50 4.06
N LYS A 107 17.17 -19.50 4.27
CA LYS A 107 18.48 -19.71 4.91
C LYS A 107 18.38 -20.12 6.38
N SER A 108 17.49 -19.51 7.16
CA SER A 108 17.35 -19.85 8.58
C SER A 108 16.86 -21.29 8.80
N LYS A 109 16.04 -21.81 7.88
CA LYS A 109 15.57 -23.21 7.92
C LYS A 109 16.65 -24.26 7.60
N LYS A 110 17.77 -23.88 6.99
CA LYS A 110 18.91 -24.80 6.75
C LYS A 110 19.88 -24.89 7.93
N ALA A 111 19.71 -24.04 8.95
CA ALA A 111 20.58 -23.97 10.12
C ALA A 111 20.03 -24.76 11.34
N THR A 112 18.94 -25.50 11.16
CA THR A 112 18.36 -26.49 12.08
C THR A 112 18.30 -27.83 11.38
#